data_AF-A0A3R9ZAE9-F1
#
_entry.id   AF-A0A3R9ZAE9-F1
#
_cell.length_a   1.000
_cell.length_b   1.000
_cell.length_c   1.000
_cell.angle_alpha   90.00
_cell.angle_beta   90.00
_cell.angle_gamma   90.00
#
_symmetry.space_group_name_H-M   'P 1'
#
loop_
_entity.id
_entity.type
_entity.pdbx_description
1 polymer ?
#
loop_
_entity_poly.entity_id
_entity_poly.type
_entity_poly.pdbx_seq_one_letter_code
_entity_poly.pdbx_strand_id
1 'polypeptide(L)' 'MFISVFDLFKIGIGPSSSHTVGPMRAAYSFVEDLLKQNDLQATVRVQVKLYGSLSATGVGHAT' A
#
# COMPACT_ATOMS: atom_id res chain seq x y z
N MET A 1 7.21 -4.27 -23.19
CA MET A 1 6.93 -3.46 -21.99
C MET A 1 7.35 -2.04 -22.32
N PHE A 2 6.43 -1.07 -22.28
CA PHE A 2 6.76 0.35 -22.45
C PHE A 2 6.92 0.98 -21.06
N ILE A 3 7.91 1.84 -20.89
CA ILE A 3 8.14 2.61 -19.66
C ILE A 3 7.95 4.08 -20.01
N SER A 4 7.05 4.74 -19.29
CA SER A 4 6.77 6.17 -19.41
C SER A 4 7.66 6.97 -18.45
N VAL A 5 7.91 8.25 -18.78
CA VAL A 5 8.51 9.20 -17.84
C VAL A 5 7.68 9.32 -16.54
N PHE A 6 6.36 9.14 -16.63
CA PHE A 6 5.46 9.13 -15.49
C PHE A 6 5.59 7.87 -14.62
N ASP A 7 6.20 6.79 -15.13
CA ASP A 7 6.50 5.61 -14.31
C ASP A 7 7.74 5.84 -13.44
N LEU A 8 8.64 6.72 -13.88
CA LEU A 8 9.88 7.07 -13.19
C LEU A 8 9.64 8.19 -12.16
N PHE A 9 8.91 9.23 -12.57
CA PHE A 9 8.67 10.42 -11.75
C PHE A 9 7.21 10.49 -11.32
N LYS A 10 6.96 10.07 -10.09
CA LYS A 10 5.62 10.04 -9.47
C LYS A 10 5.59 10.94 -8.25
N ILE A 11 4.52 11.70 -8.10
CA ILE A 11 4.22 12.39 -6.85
C ILE A 11 3.82 11.33 -5.82
N GLY A 12 4.39 11.41 -4.63
CA GLY A 12 4.15 10.50 -3.53
C GLY A 12 4.56 11.14 -2.20
N ILE A 13 4.46 10.36 -1.12
CA ILE A 13 4.85 10.79 0.22
C ILE A 13 6.12 10.03 0.65
N GLY A 14 7.05 10.74 1.31
CA GLY A 14 8.23 10.15 1.92
C GLY A 14 7.90 9.39 3.22
N PRO A 15 8.86 8.64 3.78
CA PRO A 15 10.28 8.60 3.39
C PRO A 15 10.63 7.60 2.29
N SER A 16 9.74 6.65 1.91
CA SER A 16 10.11 5.56 1.01
C SER A 16 9.02 5.19 -0.01
N SER A 17 9.41 5.09 -1.28
CA SER A 17 8.51 4.59 -2.32
C SER A 17 8.09 3.14 -2.08
N SER A 18 9.01 2.29 -1.60
CA SER A 18 8.75 0.85 -1.42
C SER A 18 8.12 0.52 -0.08
N HIS A 19 8.42 1.29 0.97
CA HIS A 19 7.96 1.01 2.34
C HIS A 19 6.92 2.02 2.85
N THR A 20 6.61 3.08 2.12
CA THR A 20 5.53 4.02 2.46
C THR A 20 4.46 4.04 1.37
N VAL A 21 4.82 4.45 0.15
CA VAL A 21 3.86 4.58 -0.97
C VAL A 21 3.32 3.23 -1.42
N GLY A 22 4.17 2.20 -1.51
CA GLY A 22 3.78 0.84 -1.88
C GLY A 22 2.71 0.26 -0.93
N PRO A 23 2.98 0.18 0.38
CA PRO A 23 2.00 -0.27 1.38
C PRO A 23 0.71 0.56 1.40
N MET A 24 0.81 1.89 1.28
CA MET A 24 -0.36 2.77 1.18
C MET A 24 -1.25 2.40 -0.02
N ARG A 25 -0.64 2.15 -1.19
CA ARG A 25 -1.39 1.72 -2.39
C ARG A 25 -2.00 0.33 -2.22
N ALA A 26 -1.30 -0.60 -1.58
CA ALA A 26 -1.83 -1.93 -1.29
C ALA A 26 -3.06 -1.85 -0.37
N ALA A 27 -3.02 -1.00 0.66
CA ALA A 27 -4.17 -0.75 1.54
C ALA A 27 -5.35 -0.12 0.78
N TYR A 28 -5.08 0.83 -0.12
CA TYR A 28 -6.11 1.43 -0.97
C TYR A 28 -6.79 0.37 -1.86
N SER A 29 -6.01 -0.46 -2.55
CA SER A 29 -6.54 -1.55 -3.38
C SER A 29 -7.38 -2.54 -2.57
N PHE A 30 -6.94 -2.89 -1.36
CA PHE A 30 -7.73 -3.76 -0.46
C PHE A 30 -9.11 -3.16 -0.16
N VAL A 31 -9.20 -1.85 0.13
CA VAL A 31 -10.48 -1.19 0.39
C VAL A 31 -11.34 -1.10 -0.88
N GLU A 32 -10.76 -0.81 -2.04
CA GLU A 32 -11.50 -0.84 -3.30
C GLU A 32 -12.10 -2.22 -3.59
N ASP A 33 -11.39 -3.29 -3.27
CA ASP A 33 -11.88 -4.64 -3.49
C ASP A 33 -13.01 -5.00 -2.52
N LEU A 34 -12.97 -4.55 -1.27
CA LEU A 34 -14.10 -4.65 -0.33
C LEU A 34 -15.34 -3.88 -0.83
N LEU A 35 -15.14 -2.69 -1.41
CA LEU A 35 -16.23 -1.91 -1.98
C LEU A 35 -16.87 -2.63 -3.17
N LYS A 36 -16.07 -3.16 -4.09
CA LYS A 36 -16.56 -3.92 -5.26
C LYS A 36 -17.35 -5.16 -4.85
N GLN A 37 -16.98 -5.79 -3.73
CA GLN A 37 -17.64 -6.98 -3.20
C GLN A 37 -18.85 -6.66 -2.29
N ASN A 38 -19.13 -5.37 -2.02
CA ASN A 38 -20.11 -4.91 -1.02
C ASN A 38 -19.85 -5.40 0.41
N ASP A 39 -18.62 -5.83 0.71
CA ASP A 39 -18.24 -6.38 2.02
C ASP A 39 -17.80 -5.29 3.02
N LEU A 40 -17.58 -4.06 2.56
CA LEU A 40 -17.06 -2.99 3.41
C LEU A 40 -17.94 -2.74 4.65
N GLN A 41 -19.26 -2.70 4.50
CA GLN A 41 -20.19 -2.45 5.61
C GLN A 41 -20.27 -3.61 6.61
N ALA A 42 -20.00 -4.84 6.15
CA ALA A 42 -19.98 -6.03 7.00
C ALA A 42 -18.62 -6.26 7.67
N THR A 43 -17.58 -5.54 7.24
CA THR A 43 -16.22 -5.72 7.75
C THR A 43 -16.08 -5.12 9.15
N VAL A 44 -15.95 -5.99 10.17
CA VAL A 44 -15.79 -5.57 11.57
C VAL A 44 -14.34 -5.51 12.05
N ARG A 45 -13.41 -6.06 11.28
CA ARG A 45 -11.98 -6.12 11.63
C ARG A 45 -11.11 -6.14 10.39
N VAL A 46 -10.02 -5.38 10.43
CA VAL A 46 -8.92 -5.46 9.47
C VAL A 46 -7.67 -5.98 10.18
N GLN A 47 -6.89 -6.80 9.51
CA GLN A 47 -5.59 -7.26 9.99
C GLN A 47 -4.55 -7.08 8.90
N VAL A 48 -3.42 -6.48 9.27
CA VAL A 48 -2.24 -6.36 8.40
C VAL A 48 -1.12 -7.19 9.01
N LYS A 49 -0.38 -7.92 8.16
CA LYS A 49 0.83 -8.66 8.55
C LYS A 49 1.95 -8.26 7.60
N LEU A 50 3.03 -7.70 8.15
CA LEU A 50 4.22 -7.34 7.40
C LEU A 50 5.23 -8.48 7.48
N TYR A 51 5.93 -8.74 6.37
CA TYR A 51 6.91 -9.84 6.27
C TYR A 51 8.24 -9.34 5.72
N GLY A 52 9.32 -10.09 5.99
CA GLY A 52 10.64 -9.87 5.42
C GLY A 52 11.23 -8.48 5.70
N SER A 53 11.78 -7.84 4.67
CA SER A 53 12.36 -6.49 4.78
C SER A 53 11.34 -5.42 5.17
N LEU A 54 10.07 -5.62 4.78
CA LEU A 54 8.99 -4.67 5.06
C LEU A 54 8.69 -4.61 6.56
N SER A 55 8.65 -5.76 7.26
CA SER A 55 8.53 -5.75 8.72
C SER A 55 9.83 -5.34 9.41
N ALA A 56 10.99 -5.72 8.86
CA ALA A 56 12.28 -5.43 9.47
C ALA A 56 12.59 -3.93 9.56
N THR A 57 12.14 -3.14 8.58
CA THR A 57 12.44 -1.69 8.52
C THR A 57 11.20 -0.80 8.50
N GLY A 58 10.01 -1.37 8.61
CA GLY A 58 8.75 -0.65 8.43
C GLY A 58 8.55 0.51 9.41
N VAL A 59 9.00 0.34 10.66
CA VAL A 59 8.91 1.42 11.68
C VAL A 59 9.68 2.67 11.25
N GLY A 60 10.90 2.51 10.72
CA GLY A 60 11.71 3.64 10.25
C GLY A 60 11.18 4.28 8.97
N HIS A 61 10.30 3.58 8.24
CA HIS A 61 9.72 4.05 6.99
C HIS A 61 8.23 4.43 7.09
N ALA A 62 7.66 4.38 8.30
CA ALA A 62 6.23 4.59 8.54
C ALA A 62 5.34 3.73 7.61
N THR A 63 5.69 2.45 7.47
CA THR A 63 4.85 1.42 6.82
C THR A 63 3.58 1.18 7.59
#